data_AF-A0AA38VVD6-F1
#
_entry.id   AF-A0AA38VVD6-F1
#
_cell.length_a   1.000
_cell.length_b   1.000
_cell.length_c   1.000
_cell.angle_alpha   90.00
_cell.angle_beta   90.00
_cell.angle_gamma   90.00
#
_symmetry.space_group_name_H-M   'P 1'
#
loop_
_entity.id
_entity.type
_entity.pdbx_description
1 polymer ?
#
loop_
_entity_poly.entity_id
_entity_poly.type
_entity_poly.pdbx_seq_one_letter_code
_entity_poly.pdbx_strand_id
1 'polypeptide(L)'
;MSLTDRLDEPDTSGGRISRFGNRYPSPPGVRDVYWARILNRAHSHWYRMTGDPMGQYSPEVQELAIFRRALWQLATDVQEPRGDALRQTRQSLPEEWFAYMAEYGYFFDRQTFTFTVFEAQWIARPDQRS
;
A
#
# COMPACT_ATOMS: atom_id res chain seq x y z
N MET A 1 17.36 5.93 21.25
CA MET A 1 15.99 6.01 20.71
C MET A 1 15.86 4.96 19.63
N SER A 2 15.02 3.96 19.84
CA SER A 2 14.97 2.74 19.01
C SER A 2 14.35 3.03 17.64
N LEU A 3 14.93 2.47 16.59
CA LEU A 3 14.50 2.58 15.18
C LEU A 3 13.29 1.67 14.85
N THR A 4 12.54 1.13 15.82
CA THR A 4 11.82 -0.16 15.66
C THR A 4 10.30 -0.16 15.80
N ASP A 5 9.61 0.99 15.78
CA ASP A 5 8.15 1.01 16.05
C ASP A 5 7.26 1.22 14.81
N ARG A 6 7.84 1.18 13.60
CA ARG A 6 7.09 1.36 12.35
C ARG A 6 7.60 0.40 11.28
N LEU A 7 6.70 -0.07 10.41
CA LEU A 7 7.07 -0.87 9.24
C LEU A 7 8.12 -0.13 8.40
N ASP A 8 9.28 -0.78 8.24
CA ASP A 8 10.43 -0.31 7.48
C ASP A 8 11.14 -1.50 6.82
N GLU A 9 11.84 -1.25 5.71
CA GLU A 9 12.66 -2.24 5.00
C GLU A 9 14.15 -1.87 5.24
N PRO A 10 15.07 -2.84 5.44
CA PRO A 10 16.49 -2.51 5.60
C PRO A 10 16.99 -1.73 4.38
N ASP A 11 17.68 -0.64 4.70
CA ASP A 11 17.93 0.49 3.81
C ASP A 11 18.65 0.06 2.53
N THR A 12 17.90 -0.02 1.44
CA THR A 12 18.46 -0.06 0.09
C THR A 12 17.82 1.06 -0.72
N SER A 13 18.58 2.14 -0.84
CA SER A 13 18.42 3.23 -1.80
C SER A 13 17.33 4.26 -1.49
N GLY A 14 17.75 5.52 -1.32
CA GLY A 14 16.90 6.69 -1.15
C GLY A 14 15.86 6.81 -2.27
N GLY A 15 14.62 6.46 -1.95
CA GLY A 15 13.49 6.60 -2.86
C GLY A 15 13.01 8.04 -2.85
N ARG A 16 12.95 8.68 -4.02
CA ARG A 16 12.28 9.97 -4.19
C ARG A 16 10.89 9.92 -3.56
N ILE A 17 10.54 10.97 -2.79
CA ILE A 17 9.20 11.21 -2.26
C ILE A 17 8.23 11.09 -3.43
N SER A 18 7.30 10.15 -3.31
CA SER A 18 6.27 9.91 -4.32
C SER A 18 5.47 11.21 -4.51
N ARG A 19 5.24 11.61 -5.77
CA ARG A 19 4.40 12.79 -6.10
C ARG A 19 2.95 12.64 -5.57
N PHE A 20 2.58 11.43 -5.16
CA PHE A 20 1.27 11.08 -4.60
C PHE A 20 1.19 11.18 -3.06
N GLY A 21 2.30 11.43 -2.37
CA GLY A 21 2.38 11.39 -0.90
C GLY A 21 1.47 12.40 -0.18
N ASN A 22 1.08 13.49 -0.85
CA ASN A 22 0.16 14.48 -0.28
C ASN A 22 -1.32 14.08 -0.37
N ARG A 23 -1.69 13.17 -1.29
CA ARG A 23 -3.09 12.73 -1.49
C ARG A 23 -3.41 11.45 -0.74
N TYR A 24 -2.42 10.56 -0.60
CA TYR A 24 -2.55 9.32 0.16
C TYR A 24 -1.51 9.27 1.26
N PRO A 25 -1.86 9.74 2.49
CA PRO A 25 -0.94 9.70 3.62
C PRO A 25 -0.52 8.27 3.92
N SER A 26 0.62 8.12 4.58
CA SER A 26 1.07 6.82 5.07
C SER A 26 0.06 6.23 6.05
N PRO A 27 -0.20 4.92 5.99
CA PRO A 27 -1.02 4.27 7.01
C PRO A 27 -0.37 4.39 8.40
N PRO A 28 -1.15 4.41 9.49
CA PRO A 28 -0.62 4.45 10.85
C PRO A 28 0.42 3.35 11.11
N GLY A 29 1.54 3.64 11.78
CA GLY A 29 2.56 2.60 12.01
C GLY A 29 3.39 2.23 10.77
N VAL A 30 3.22 2.89 9.63
CA VAL A 30 4.06 2.76 8.43
C VAL A 30 4.97 3.97 8.31
N ARG A 31 6.24 3.78 7.95
CA ARG A 31 7.13 4.92 7.65
C ARG A 31 6.81 5.53 6.29
N ASP A 32 6.79 6.86 6.20
CA ASP A 32 6.52 7.59 4.95
C ASP A 32 7.45 7.18 3.80
N VAL A 33 8.73 6.95 4.10
CA VAL A 33 9.73 6.51 3.12
C VAL A 33 9.38 5.12 2.56
N TYR A 34 8.98 4.20 3.44
CA TYR A 34 8.56 2.86 3.04
C TYR A 34 7.27 2.91 2.21
N TRP A 35 6.29 3.70 2.66
CA TRP A 35 5.04 3.92 1.93
C TRP A 35 5.28 4.53 0.54
N ALA A 36 6.14 5.54 0.43
CA ALA A 36 6.50 6.16 -0.85
C ALA A 36 7.14 5.14 -1.81
N ARG A 37 7.98 4.22 -1.31
CA ARG A 37 8.56 3.14 -2.11
C ARG A 37 7.48 2.19 -2.63
N ILE A 38 6.54 1.78 -1.79
CA ILE A 38 5.40 0.94 -2.20
C ILE A 38 4.57 1.65 -3.28
N LEU A 39 4.22 2.92 -3.08
CA LEU A 39 3.50 3.73 -4.08
C LEU A 39 4.25 3.81 -5.41
N ASN A 40 5.57 4.02 -5.39
CA ASN A 40 6.39 4.07 -6.61
C ASN A 40 6.42 2.71 -7.35
N ARG A 41 6.47 1.59 -6.61
CA ARG A 41 6.38 0.23 -7.18
C ARG A 41 5.01 0.01 -7.83
N ALA A 42 3.92 0.37 -7.14
CA ALA A 42 2.56 0.29 -7.65
C ALA A 42 2.34 1.14 -8.91
N HIS A 43 2.89 2.37 -8.90
CA HIS A 43 2.88 3.28 -10.04
C HIS A 43 3.61 2.70 -11.26
N SER A 44 4.82 2.16 -11.05
CA SER A 44 5.60 1.51 -12.11
C SER A 44 4.85 0.29 -12.68
N HIS A 45 4.19 -0.48 -11.81
CA HIS A 45 3.37 -1.62 -12.23
C HIS A 45 2.18 -1.18 -13.08
N TRP A 46 1.47 -0.13 -12.68
CA TRP A 46 0.37 0.45 -13.46
C TRP A 46 0.83 0.81 -14.87
N TYR A 47 1.89 1.61 -15.01
CA TYR A 47 2.44 2.01 -16.30
C TYR A 47 2.83 0.83 -17.19
N ARG A 48 3.42 -0.23 -16.62
CA ARG A 48 3.77 -1.44 -17.37
C ARG A 48 2.54 -2.21 -17.84
N MET A 49 1.48 -2.28 -17.03
CA MET A 49 0.28 -3.04 -17.36
C MET A 49 -0.60 -2.34 -18.38
N THR A 50 -0.84 -1.04 -18.21
CA THR A 50 -1.72 -0.29 -19.10
C THR A 50 -1.01 0.15 -20.38
N GLY A 51 0.32 0.19 -20.36
CA GLY A 51 1.12 0.74 -21.44
C GLY A 51 0.78 2.19 -21.74
N ASP A 52 0.05 2.88 -20.84
CA ASP A 52 -0.61 4.15 -21.08
C ASP A 52 0.40 5.30 -20.98
N PRO A 53 0.82 5.91 -22.11
CA PRO A 53 1.71 7.05 -22.09
C PRO A 53 0.91 8.38 -22.14
N MET A 54 -0.41 8.35 -22.40
CA MET A 54 -1.16 9.51 -22.91
C MET A 54 -2.64 9.62 -22.48
N GLY A 55 -3.02 9.14 -21.30
CA GLY A 55 -4.25 9.60 -20.63
C GLY A 55 -5.54 8.90 -21.07
N GLN A 56 -5.48 7.58 -21.25
CA GLN A 56 -6.71 6.77 -21.43
C GLN A 56 -7.57 6.77 -20.16
N TYR A 57 -6.94 6.95 -19.00
CA TYR A 57 -7.61 7.04 -17.71
C TYR A 57 -7.50 8.47 -17.16
N SER A 58 -8.55 8.92 -16.48
CA SER A 58 -8.45 10.17 -15.73
C SER A 58 -7.39 10.04 -14.63
N PRO A 59 -6.72 11.13 -14.25
CA PRO A 59 -5.74 11.13 -13.18
C PRO A 59 -6.28 10.50 -11.88
N GLU A 60 -7.55 10.75 -11.55
CA GLU A 60 -8.20 10.21 -10.35
C GLU A 60 -8.33 8.68 -10.40
N VAL A 61 -8.70 8.12 -11.55
CA VAL A 61 -8.83 6.67 -11.73
C VAL A 61 -7.47 6.00 -11.63
N GLN A 62 -6.46 6.57 -12.28
CA GLN A 62 -5.08 6.11 -12.21
C GLN A 62 -4.55 6.13 -10.77
N GLU A 63 -4.70 7.26 -10.08
CA GLU A 63 -4.26 7.44 -8.70
C GLU A 63 -4.92 6.45 -7.74
N LEU A 64 -6.23 6.26 -7.86
CA LEU A 64 -6.97 5.30 -7.04
C LEU A 64 -6.50 3.85 -7.30
N ALA A 65 -6.24 3.48 -8.55
CA ALA A 65 -5.74 2.15 -8.88
C ALA A 65 -4.33 1.89 -8.32
N ILE A 66 -3.45 2.89 -8.40
CA ILE A 66 -2.10 2.85 -7.82
C ILE A 66 -2.20 2.70 -6.30
N PHE A 67 -3.04 3.50 -5.64
CA PHE A 67 -3.24 3.43 -4.20
C PHE A 67 -3.74 2.06 -3.75
N ARG A 68 -4.74 1.48 -4.45
CA ARG A 68 -5.24 0.13 -4.16
C ARG A 68 -4.16 -0.93 -4.29
N ARG A 69 -3.36 -0.84 -5.34
CA ARG A 69 -2.23 -1.76 -5.56
C ARG A 69 -1.19 -1.61 -4.45
N ALA A 70 -0.95 -0.39 -3.99
CA ALA A 70 -0.03 -0.12 -2.88
C ALA A 70 -0.55 -0.70 -1.56
N LEU A 71 -1.83 -0.54 -1.22
CA LEU A 71 -2.43 -1.16 -0.03
C LEU A 71 -2.38 -2.69 -0.09
N TRP A 72 -2.68 -3.28 -1.23
CA TRP A 72 -2.57 -4.73 -1.42
C TRP A 72 -1.14 -5.23 -1.21
N GLN A 73 -0.16 -4.50 -1.74
CA GLN A 73 1.25 -4.83 -1.55
C GLN A 73 1.65 -4.72 -0.09
N LEU A 74 1.27 -3.64 0.58
CA LEU A 74 1.51 -3.46 2.01
C LEU A 74 0.89 -4.59 2.83
N ALA A 75 -0.34 -4.99 2.51
CA ALA A 75 -1.03 -6.10 3.18
C ALA A 75 -0.28 -7.43 2.99
N THR A 76 0.19 -7.68 1.77
CA THR A 76 1.00 -8.85 1.43
C THR A 76 2.34 -8.84 2.17
N ASP A 77 3.00 -7.68 2.28
CA ASP A 77 4.27 -7.55 3.01
C ASP A 77 4.08 -7.78 4.52
N VAL A 78 2.90 -7.47 5.08
CA VAL A 78 2.57 -7.78 6.48
C VAL A 78 2.30 -9.28 6.68
N GLN A 79 1.54 -9.90 5.78
CA GLN A 79 1.25 -11.34 5.82
C GLN A 79 2.53 -12.17 5.63
N GLU A 80 3.34 -11.81 4.63
CA GLU A 80 4.53 -12.52 4.18
C GLU A 80 5.76 -11.58 4.20
N PRO A 81 6.28 -11.24 5.39
CA PRO A 81 7.34 -10.25 5.54
C PRO A 81 8.64 -10.72 4.91
N ARG A 82 9.12 -9.91 3.97
CA ARG A 82 10.40 -10.08 3.28
C ARG A 82 11.50 -9.40 4.10
N GLY A 83 12.07 -10.15 5.03
CA GLY A 83 13.16 -9.72 5.89
C GLY A 83 12.76 -9.54 7.35
N ASP A 84 13.78 -9.41 8.20
CA ASP A 84 13.60 -9.46 9.66
C ASP A 84 12.97 -8.18 10.21
N ALA A 85 13.25 -7.02 9.61
CA ALA A 85 12.69 -5.74 10.04
C ALA A 85 11.14 -5.76 9.98
N LEU A 86 10.57 -6.08 8.82
CA LEU A 86 9.11 -6.19 8.64
C LEU A 86 8.50 -7.26 9.54
N ARG A 87 9.19 -8.40 9.72
CA ARG A 87 8.73 -9.50 10.57
C ARG A 87 8.66 -9.11 12.05
N GLN A 88 9.58 -8.28 12.51
CA GLN A 88 9.60 -7.75 13.88
C GLN A 88 8.56 -6.65 14.05
N THR A 89 8.50 -5.67 13.14
CA THR A 89 7.62 -4.51 13.27
C THR A 89 6.16 -4.82 13.04
N ARG A 90 5.81 -5.87 12.28
CA ARG A 90 4.40 -6.24 12.09
C ARG A 90 3.71 -6.62 13.41
N GLN A 91 4.46 -7.16 14.36
CA GLN A 91 3.94 -7.56 15.68
C GLN A 91 3.58 -6.35 16.56
N SER A 92 4.18 -5.19 16.27
CA SER A 92 3.96 -3.93 17.00
C SER A 92 3.06 -2.94 16.26
N LEU A 93 2.32 -3.41 15.24
CA LEU A 93 1.42 -2.54 14.49
C LEU A 93 0.31 -1.99 15.40
N PRO A 94 0.06 -0.67 15.34
CA PRO A 94 -0.94 -0.03 16.19
C PRO A 94 -2.36 -0.41 15.74
N GLU A 95 -3.34 -0.31 16.64
CA GLU A 95 -4.74 -0.65 16.35
C GLU A 95 -5.31 0.20 15.20
N GLU A 96 -4.89 1.46 15.14
CA GLU A 96 -5.23 2.41 14.09
C GLU A 96 -4.81 1.92 12.70
N TRP A 97 -3.73 1.13 12.59
CA TRP A 97 -3.35 0.53 11.31
C TRP A 97 -4.37 -0.49 10.85
N PHE A 98 -4.84 -1.36 11.75
CA PHE A 98 -5.85 -2.36 11.42
C PHE A 98 -7.19 -1.73 11.06
N ALA A 99 -7.59 -0.68 11.79
CA ALA A 99 -8.79 0.10 11.48
C ALA A 99 -8.68 0.76 10.09
N TYR A 100 -7.53 1.37 9.79
CA TYR A 100 -7.24 1.94 8.49
C TYR A 100 -7.32 0.89 7.36
N MET A 101 -6.69 -0.28 7.54
CA MET A 101 -6.75 -1.35 6.53
C MET A 101 -8.19 -1.87 6.31
N ALA A 102 -8.97 -1.99 7.39
CA ALA A 102 -10.37 -2.40 7.32
C ALA A 102 -11.26 -1.38 6.59
N GLU A 103 -11.00 -0.08 6.74
CA GLU A 103 -11.69 0.99 5.98
C GLU A 103 -11.56 0.78 4.46
N TYR A 104 -10.42 0.26 4.02
CA TYR A 104 -10.15 -0.08 2.63
C TYR A 104 -10.45 -1.54 2.25
N GLY A 105 -11.12 -2.29 3.13
CA GLY A 105 -11.61 -3.65 2.86
C GLY A 105 -10.61 -4.78 3.14
N TYR A 106 -9.49 -4.50 3.81
CA TYR A 106 -8.47 -5.49 4.19
C TYR A 106 -8.61 -5.86 5.67
N PHE A 107 -9.07 -7.09 5.94
CA PHE A 107 -9.30 -7.58 7.30
C PHE A 107 -8.25 -8.60 7.70
N PHE A 108 -7.49 -8.30 8.75
CA PHE A 108 -6.41 -9.14 9.24
C PHE A 108 -6.84 -9.99 10.43
N ASP A 109 -6.44 -11.25 10.43
CA ASP A 109 -6.31 -12.04 11.66
C ASP A 109 -5.05 -11.55 12.41
N ARG A 110 -5.24 -11.07 13.64
CA ARG A 110 -4.14 -10.47 14.44
C ARG A 110 -3.13 -11.50 14.96
N GLN A 111 -3.48 -12.79 15.00
CA GLN A 111 -2.58 -13.85 15.45
C GLN A 111 -1.71 -14.37 14.31
N THR A 112 -2.31 -14.55 13.13
CA THR A 112 -1.66 -15.17 11.98
C THR A 112 -1.17 -14.18 10.93
N PHE A 113 -1.62 -12.91 11.01
CA PHE A 113 -1.41 -11.85 10.01
C PHE A 113 -1.92 -12.20 8.61
N THR A 114 -2.75 -13.23 8.46
CA THR A 114 -3.44 -13.49 7.20
C THR A 114 -4.53 -12.45 6.99
N PHE A 115 -4.63 -11.91 5.78
CA PHE A 115 -5.71 -10.99 5.45
C PHE A 115 -6.72 -11.59 4.48
N THR A 116 -7.96 -11.14 4.62
CA THR A 116 -9.01 -11.34 3.64
C THR A 116 -9.38 -10.00 3.03
N VAL A 117 -9.72 -10.02 1.75
CA VAL A 117 -10.25 -8.85 1.06
C VAL A 117 -11.75 -9.06 0.94
N PHE A 118 -12.52 -8.23 1.61
CA PHE A 118 -13.92 -8.10 1.24
C PHE A 118 -13.97 -7.09 0.10
N GLU A 119 -14.65 -7.45 -1.00
CA GLU A 119 -15.07 -6.47 -2.00
C GLU A 119 -16.03 -5.50 -1.32
N ALA A 120 -15.50 -4.51 -0.61
CA ALA A 120 -16.21 -3.27 -0.46
C ALA A 120 -16.43 -2.74 -1.89
N GLN A 121 -17.65 -2.34 -2.19
CA GLN A 121 -18.24 -2.02 -3.50
C GLN A 121 -17.57 -0.85 -4.26
N TRP A 122 -16.25 -0.73 -4.21
CA TRP A 122 -15.47 0.33 -4.83
C TRP A 122 -14.94 -0.09 -6.21
N ILE A 123 -15.27 -1.30 -6.68
CA ILE A 123 -15.06 -1.72 -8.07
C ILE A 123 -16.12 -1.02 -8.94
N ALA A 124 -15.95 0.29 -9.13
CA ALA A 124 -16.24 0.83 -10.45
C ALA A 124 -15.22 0.18 -11.38
N ARG A 125 -15.61 -0.92 -12.02
CA ARG A 125 -14.89 -1.45 -13.17
C ARG A 125 -14.74 -0.28 -14.14
N PRO A 126 -13.53 0.05 -14.63
CA PRO A 126 -13.38 1.02 -15.71
C PRO A 126 -14.07 0.58 -17.02
N ASP A 127 -14.72 -0.58 -17.03
CA ASP A 127 -15.28 -1.27 -18.18
C ASP A 127 -16.69 -0.79 -18.57
N GLN A 128 -17.23 0.28 -17.99
CA GLN A 128 -18.43 0.93 -18.54
C GLN A 128 -18.01 1.84 -19.71
N ARG A 129 -17.65 1.20 -20.83
CA ARG A 129 -17.68 1.83 -22.15
C ARG A 129 -19.13 2.25 -22.43
N SER A 130 -19.34 3.57 -22.55
CA SER A 130 -20.52 4.12 -23.24
C SER A 130 -20.37 3.96 -24.75
#